data_AF-A0A8S0H3Z2-F1
#
_entry.id   AF-A0A8S0H3Z2-F1
#
_cell.length_a   1.000
_cell.length_b   1.000
_cell.length_c   1.000
_cell.angle_alpha   90.00
_cell.angle_beta   90.00
_cell.angle_gamma   90.00
#
_symmetry.space_group_name_H-M   'P 1'
#
loop_
_entity.id
_entity.type
_entity.pdbx_description
1 polymer ?
#
loop_
_entity_poly.entity_id
_entity_poly.type
_entity_poly.pdbx_seq_one_letter_code
_entity_poly.pdbx_strand_id
1 'polypeptide(L)'
;MNTSTAKLHVQPQAAPRKSRLANPGWFLVSPSVALLLLWMIVPLGMTLYFSVIRYNLLYPGENQFVGLENFSYFLSDSGFVPGPPTPCCWWAAYC
;
A
#
# COMPACT_ATOMS: atom_id res chain seq x y z
N MET A 1 54.09 -18.13 -62.10
CA MET A 1 53.43 -17.11 -61.25
C MET A 1 52.17 -17.73 -60.67
N ASN A 2 52.30 -18.22 -59.45
CA ASN A 2 51.27 -18.87 -58.65
C ASN A 2 50.60 -17.80 -57.77
N THR A 3 49.39 -17.39 -58.15
CA THR A 3 48.57 -16.45 -57.40
C THR A 3 47.97 -17.14 -56.19
N SER A 4 48.69 -17.09 -55.06
CA SER A 4 48.11 -17.23 -53.73
C SER A 4 47.19 -16.03 -53.47
N THR A 5 45.94 -16.10 -53.91
CA THR A 5 44.87 -15.26 -53.38
C THR A 5 44.50 -15.77 -51.99
N ALA A 6 45.26 -15.29 -51.02
CA ALA A 6 44.95 -15.46 -49.61
C ALA A 6 43.53 -14.95 -49.33
N LYS A 7 42.72 -15.86 -48.75
CA LYS A 7 41.58 -15.66 -47.85
C LYS A 7 40.69 -14.43 -48.08
N LEU A 8 39.40 -14.69 -48.17
CA LEU A 8 38.51 -14.41 -47.04
C LEU A 8 37.21 -15.16 -47.25
N HIS A 9 36.99 -16.19 -46.42
CA HIS A 9 35.64 -16.61 -46.07
C HIS A 9 34.90 -15.35 -45.61
N VAL A 10 34.02 -14.82 -46.46
CA VAL A 10 33.03 -13.82 -46.05
C VAL A 10 32.03 -14.58 -45.19
N GLN A 11 32.35 -14.64 -43.91
CA GLN A 11 31.47 -15.11 -42.86
C GLN A 11 30.20 -14.23 -42.89
N PRO A 12 28.98 -14.80 -42.86
CA PRO A 12 27.76 -14.00 -42.87
C PRO A 12 27.83 -13.05 -41.67
N GLN A 13 27.95 -11.75 -41.92
CA GLN A 13 27.98 -10.77 -40.85
C GLN A 13 26.59 -10.75 -40.21
N ALA A 14 26.46 -11.46 -39.08
CA ALA A 14 25.38 -11.28 -38.16
C ALA A 14 25.41 -9.80 -37.72
N ALA A 15 24.53 -8.99 -38.32
CA ALA A 15 24.38 -7.60 -37.94
C ALA A 15 24.18 -7.51 -36.42
N PRO A 16 24.82 -6.55 -35.72
CA PRO A 16 24.55 -6.36 -34.32
C PRO A 16 23.07 -6.00 -34.19
N ARG A 17 22.27 -6.91 -33.62
CA ARG A 17 20.91 -6.59 -33.17
C ARG A 17 21.11 -5.55 -32.09
N LYS A 18 21.08 -4.27 -32.48
CA LYS A 18 21.15 -3.10 -31.60
C LYS A 18 20.12 -3.40 -30.52
N SER A 19 20.63 -3.80 -29.36
CA SER A 19 19.80 -4.24 -28.24
C SER A 19 18.79 -3.13 -28.05
N ARG A 20 17.49 -3.48 -28.03
CA ARG A 20 16.45 -2.50 -27.75
C ARG A 20 16.86 -1.84 -26.45
N LEU A 21 17.39 -0.63 -26.57
CA LEU A 21 17.86 0.16 -25.46
C LEU A 21 16.65 0.24 -24.54
N ALA A 22 16.82 -0.31 -23.35
CA ALA A 22 15.77 -0.53 -22.37
C ALA A 22 14.93 0.73 -22.27
N ASN A 23 13.67 0.64 -22.74
CA ASN A 23 12.78 1.78 -22.81
C ASN A 23 12.25 2.01 -21.38
N PRO A 24 12.79 2.97 -20.61
CA PRO A 24 12.48 3.07 -19.19
C PRO A 24 11.23 3.93 -19.05
N GLY A 25 10.11 3.48 -19.63
CA GLY A 25 8.84 4.22 -19.59
C GLY A 25 8.35 4.52 -18.17
N TRP A 26 8.83 3.76 -17.19
CA TRP A 26 8.50 3.92 -15.78
C TRP A 26 9.16 5.16 -15.15
N PHE A 27 10.29 5.65 -15.67
CA PHE A 27 10.92 6.86 -15.15
C PHE A 27 10.05 8.09 -15.37
N LEU A 28 9.30 8.14 -16.48
CA LEU A 28 8.38 9.24 -16.78
C LEU A 28 7.10 9.20 -15.92
N VAL A 29 6.67 8.01 -15.49
CA VAL A 29 5.48 7.82 -14.63
C VAL A 29 5.83 7.92 -13.14
N SER A 30 7.05 7.56 -12.75
CA SER A 30 7.50 7.55 -11.35
C SER A 30 7.30 8.86 -10.57
N PRO A 31 7.53 10.08 -11.11
CA PRO A 31 7.41 11.30 -10.32
C PRO A 31 5.95 11.57 -9.89
N SER A 32 4.99 11.33 -10.77
CA SER A 32 3.56 11.56 -10.47
C SER A 32 3.04 10.55 -9.45
N VAL A 33 3.39 9.27 -9.59
CA VAL A 33 2.96 8.21 -8.66
C VAL A 33 3.61 8.41 -7.28
N ALA A 34 4.89 8.77 -7.23
CA ALA A 34 5.58 9.04 -5.97
C ALA A 34 4.93 10.19 -5.20
N LEU A 35 4.55 11.28 -5.88
CA LEU A 35 3.85 12.40 -5.26
C LEU A 35 2.48 11.99 -4.72
N LEU A 36 1.70 11.24 -5.51
CA LEU A 36 0.38 10.74 -5.09
C LEU A 36 0.46 9.80 -3.89
N LEU A 37 1.45 8.90 -3.88
CA LEU A 37 1.67 7.99 -2.76
C LEU A 37 2.08 8.78 -1.51
N LEU A 38 3.06 9.66 -1.61
CA LEU A 38 3.55 10.44 -0.48
C LEU A 38 2.45 11.33 0.09
N TRP A 39 1.63 11.92 -0.77
CA TRP A 39 0.50 12.74 -0.39
C TRP A 39 -0.59 11.97 0.37
N MET A 40 -0.80 10.68 0.09
CA MET A 40 -1.76 9.84 0.81
C MET A 40 -1.16 9.16 2.04
N ILE A 41 0.14 8.83 2.01
CA ILE A 41 0.84 8.19 3.13
C ILE A 41 0.91 9.13 4.35
N VAL A 42 1.14 10.43 4.14
CA VAL A 42 1.22 11.41 5.24
C VAL A 42 -0.08 11.49 6.07
N PRO A 43 -1.26 11.78 5.47
CA PRO A 43 -2.51 11.83 6.23
C PRO A 43 -2.89 10.46 6.83
N LEU A 44 -2.57 9.35 6.15
CA LEU A 44 -2.83 8.00 6.66
C LEU A 44 -1.91 7.67 7.86
N GLY A 45 -0.65 8.07 7.82
CA GLY A 45 0.27 7.93 8.95
C GLY A 45 -0.22 8.70 10.18
N MET A 46 -0.77 9.90 9.98
CA MET A 46 -1.36 10.70 11.05
C MET A 46 -2.59 10.01 11.67
N THR A 47 -3.47 9.41 10.87
CA THR A 47 -4.63 8.68 11.40
C THR A 47 -4.22 7.42 12.17
N LEU A 48 -3.23 6.68 11.68
CA LEU A 48 -2.65 5.53 12.37
C LEU A 48 -2.04 5.92 13.72
N TYR A 49 -1.27 7.01 13.74
CA TYR A 49 -0.65 7.55 14.96
C TYR A 49 -1.69 7.88 16.03
N PHE A 50 -2.75 8.61 15.66
CA PHE A 50 -3.82 8.93 16.61
C PHE A 50 -4.64 7.71 17.05
N SER A 51 -4.68 6.64 16.27
CA SER A 51 -5.41 5.43 16.64
C SER A 51 -4.78 4.65 17.80
N VAL A 52 -3.46 4.76 17.98
CA VAL A 52 -2.70 4.00 19.00
C VAL A 52 -2.41 4.78 20.28
N ILE A 53 -2.78 6.07 20.32
CA ILE A 53 -2.60 6.94 21.50
C ILE A 53 -3.95 7.37 22.06
N ARG A 54 -4.00 7.74 23.35
CA ARG A 54 -5.17 8.41 23.94
C ARG A 54 -5.03 9.91 23.74
N TYR A 55 -5.60 10.45 22.66
CA TYR A 55 -5.56 11.89 22.40
C TYR A 55 -6.77 12.59 23.05
N ASN A 56 -6.54 13.54 23.96
CA ASN A 56 -7.57 14.36 24.59
C ASN A 56 -7.43 15.82 24.16
N LEU A 57 -8.44 16.38 23.49
CA LEU A 57 -8.41 17.77 23.00
C LEU A 57 -8.33 18.81 24.13
N LEU A 58 -8.86 18.48 25.31
CA LEU A 58 -8.88 19.39 26.46
C LEU A 58 -7.55 19.42 27.23
N TYR A 59 -6.76 18.34 27.15
CA TYR A 59 -5.49 18.21 27.85
C TYR A 59 -4.42 17.71 26.86
N PRO A 60 -3.82 18.63 26.06
CA PRO A 60 -2.91 18.26 24.98
C PRO A 60 -1.57 17.67 25.43
N GLY A 61 -1.26 17.73 26.74
CA GLY A 61 -0.01 17.23 27.32
C GLY A 61 0.01 15.73 27.65
N GLU A 62 -1.17 15.10 27.77
CA GLU A 62 -1.31 13.70 28.18
C GLU A 62 -1.54 12.79 26.97
N ASN A 63 -0.49 12.56 26.16
CA ASN A 63 -0.55 11.64 25.02
C ASN A 63 0.13 10.32 25.39
N GLN A 64 -0.57 9.50 26.18
CA GLN A 64 -0.08 8.17 26.56
C GLN A 64 -0.25 7.18 25.40
N PHE A 65 0.80 6.40 25.09
CA PHE A 65 0.74 5.33 24.10
C PHE A 65 0.01 4.13 24.71
N VAL A 66 -1.16 3.80 24.17
CA VAL A 66 -2.04 2.73 24.68
C VAL A 66 -2.15 1.54 23.71
N GLY A 67 -1.44 1.59 22.59
CA GLY A 67 -1.43 0.53 21.58
C GLY A 67 -2.84 0.24 21.06
N LEU A 68 -3.33 -0.98 21.28
CA LEU A 68 -4.63 -1.44 20.77
C LEU A 68 -5.79 -1.29 21.77
N GLU A 69 -5.55 -0.71 22.94
CA GLU A 69 -6.58 -0.56 23.97
C GLU A 69 -7.73 0.36 23.54
N ASN A 70 -7.51 1.25 22.57
CA ASN A 70 -8.56 2.04 21.96
C ASN A 70 -9.61 1.18 21.23
N PHE A 71 -9.24 -0.02 20.76
CA PHE A 71 -10.11 -0.88 19.97
C PHE A 71 -10.84 -1.95 20.80
N SER A 72 -10.33 -2.30 21.99
CA SER A 72 -10.90 -3.34 22.83
C SER A 72 -12.35 -3.04 23.21
N TYR A 73 -12.62 -1.81 23.66
CA TYR A 73 -13.95 -1.37 24.08
C TYR A 73 -14.97 -1.40 22.93
N PHE A 74 -14.57 -1.05 21.71
CA PHE A 74 -15.46 -1.10 20.54
C PHE A 74 -15.87 -2.53 20.18
N LEU A 75 -14.97 -3.50 20.36
CA LEU A 75 -15.24 -4.90 20.03
C LEU A 75 -15.98 -5.66 21.15
N SER A 76 -15.83 -5.23 22.40
CA SER A 76 -16.50 -5.84 23.55
C SER A 76 -17.90 -5.29 23.82
N ASP A 77 -18.26 -4.14 23.25
CA ASP A 77 -19.53 -3.49 23.55
C ASP A 77 -20.71 -4.13 22.78
N SER A 78 -21.75 -4.49 23.54
CA SER A 78 -22.98 -5.10 23.06
C SER A 78 -23.83 -4.20 22.15
N GLY A 79 -23.56 -2.89 22.13
CA GLY A 79 -24.18 -1.94 21.20
C GLY A 79 -23.55 -1.93 19.81
N PHE A 80 -22.31 -2.42 19.68
CA PHE A 80 -21.56 -2.41 18.42
C PHE A 80 -21.58 -3.78 17.72
N VAL A 81 -21.53 -4.86 18.50
CA VAL A 81 -21.73 -6.22 17.98
C VAL A 81 -23.23 -6.47 17.86
N PRO A 82 -23.76 -6.89 16.69
CA PRO A 82 -25.16 -7.27 16.59
C PRO A 82 -25.43 -8.39 17.60
N GLY A 83 -26.20 -8.05 18.64
CA GLY A 83 -26.66 -9.02 19.63
C GLY A 83 -27.35 -10.19 18.91
N PRO A 84 -27.32 -11.40 19.49
CA PRO A 84 -28.07 -12.53 18.94
C PRO A 84 -29.47 -12.04 18.60
N PRO A 85 -30.02 -12.35 17.41
CA PRO A 85 -31.31 -11.83 16.98
C PRO A 85 -32.27 -12.09 18.12
N THR A 86 -32.68 -11.03 18.81
CA THR A 86 -33.64 -11.15 19.91
C THR A 86 -34.87 -11.77 19.26
N PRO A 87 -35.23 -13.02 19.61
CA PRO A 87 -36.34 -13.68 18.96
C PRO A 87 -37.59 -12.96 19.45
N CYS A 88 -38.11 -12.01 18.68
CA CYS A 88 -39.47 -11.45 18.71
C CYS A 88 -40.16 -11.15 20.07
N CYS A 89 -39.46 -11.16 21.21
CA CYS A 89 -40.02 -10.97 22.56
C CYS A 89 -39.65 -9.60 23.14
N TRP A 90 -39.30 -8.64 22.29
CA TRP A 90 -39.24 -7.22 22.66
C TRP A 90 -40.63 -6.55 22.70
N TRP A 91 -41.71 -7.32 22.48
CA TRP A 91 -43.09 -6.98 22.84
C TRP A 91 -43.78 -8.12 23.61
N ALA A 92 -43.14 -8.65 24.66
CA ALA A 92 -43.77 -9.61 25.57
C ALA A 92 -43.97 -9.00 26.98
N ALA A 93 -44.51 -7.79 27.02
CA ALA A 93 -45.54 -7.48 28.02
C ALA A 93 -46.91 -8.11 27.65
N TYR A 94 -46.96 -8.87 26.56
CA TYR A 94 -48.10 -9.66 26.09
C TYR A 94 -47.64 -11.09 25.74
N CYS A 95 -47.60 -11.94 26.76
CA CYS A 95 -48.18 -13.28 26.70
C CYS A 95 -49.42 -13.25 27.60
#